data_AF-A0A2P4YLH0-F1
#
_entry.id   AF-A0A2P4YLH0-F1
#
_cell.length_a   1.000
_cell.length_b   1.000
_cell.length_c   1.000
_cell.angle_alpha   90.00
_cell.angle_beta   90.00
_cell.angle_gamma   90.00
#
_symmetry.space_group_name_H-M   'P 1'
#
loop_
_entity.id
_entity.type
_entity.pdbx_description
1 polymer ?
#
loop_
_entity_poly.entity_id
_entity_poly.type
_entity_poly.pdbx_seq_one_letter_code
_entity_poly.pdbx_strand_id
1 'polypeptide(L)'
;FDTWFNDERVGEDVFYDHVAIYTRGQKGNTNSETARISAAVVHDLADGKVHAVKIRYYPELKYSYVPYFSATTNLPEFIKDVSEGRRVGTLLVFIDNGIKNDRPMLAIPINLAATPRLDSGFTASTSSSWQKHDVLGWYYCTEPPCLDQYDTEMSFDFDYNEQSMLSTASYGNTNYPIFIYPDTASWAKRQSYFAANQKVGLAS
;
A
#
# COMPACT_ATOMS: atom_id res chain seq x y z
N PHE A 1 6.04 -3.56 -1.98
CA PHE A 1 6.03 -4.96 -1.52
C PHE A 1 6.53 -5.73 -2.71
N ASP A 2 7.79 -6.11 -2.63
CA ASP A 2 8.48 -6.77 -3.72
C ASP A 2 8.97 -8.12 -3.22
N THR A 3 8.63 -9.16 -3.95
CA THR A 3 8.92 -10.57 -3.63
C THR A 3 9.86 -11.19 -4.64
N TRP A 4 10.42 -10.39 -5.55
CA TRP A 4 11.26 -10.88 -6.62
C TRP A 4 12.52 -10.04 -6.74
N PHE A 5 13.67 -10.72 -6.79
CA PHE A 5 14.93 -10.06 -7.06
C PHE A 5 15.10 -9.82 -8.56
N ASN A 6 15.17 -8.55 -8.96
CA ASN A 6 15.47 -8.13 -10.32
C ASN A 6 17.00 -8.03 -10.54
N ASP A 7 17.57 -8.97 -11.30
CA ASP A 7 19.00 -9.02 -11.61
C ASP A 7 19.43 -8.12 -12.78
N GLU A 8 18.47 -7.40 -13.39
CA GLU A 8 18.66 -6.61 -14.60
C GLU A 8 19.73 -5.52 -14.43
N ARG A 9 19.91 -5.01 -13.21
CA ARG A 9 20.94 -4.02 -12.86
C ARG A 9 21.46 -4.20 -11.44
N VAL A 10 22.78 -4.34 -11.32
CA VAL A 10 23.47 -4.52 -10.04
C VAL A 10 23.18 -3.36 -9.09
N GLY A 11 22.64 -3.67 -7.91
CA GLY A 11 22.37 -2.69 -6.86
C GLY A 11 21.06 -1.94 -7.00
N GLU A 12 20.22 -2.28 -8.00
CA GLU A 12 18.87 -1.72 -8.11
C GLU A 12 17.82 -2.45 -7.26
N ASP A 13 18.21 -3.58 -6.66
CA ASP A 13 17.33 -4.41 -5.87
C ASP A 13 18.10 -5.19 -4.79
N VAL A 14 17.39 -5.67 -3.78
CA VAL A 14 17.91 -6.51 -2.70
C VAL A 14 17.52 -7.97 -2.94
N PHE A 15 18.40 -8.90 -2.56
CA PHE A 15 18.21 -10.34 -2.78
C PHE A 15 17.05 -11.00 -2.02
N TYR A 16 16.33 -10.23 -1.22
CA TYR A 16 15.27 -10.72 -0.33
C TYR A 16 13.99 -9.93 -0.57
N ASP A 17 12.87 -10.54 -0.21
CA ASP A 17 11.59 -9.85 -0.11
C ASP A 17 11.74 -8.54 0.67
N HIS A 18 11.15 -7.47 0.14
CA HIS A 18 11.36 -6.16 0.73
C HIS A 18 10.22 -5.18 0.47
N VAL A 19 10.27 -4.09 1.23
CA VAL A 19 9.35 -2.97 1.14
C VAL A 19 10.15 -1.70 0.92
N ALA A 20 9.74 -0.93 -0.09
CA ALA A 20 10.32 0.36 -0.43
C ALA A 20 9.23 1.32 -0.94
N ILE A 21 9.53 2.61 -0.89
CA ILE A 21 8.65 3.69 -1.33
C ILE A 21 9.23 4.30 -2.61
N TYR A 22 8.39 4.43 -3.63
CA TYR A 22 8.76 4.95 -4.94
C TYR A 22 7.88 6.14 -5.32
N THR A 23 8.50 7.18 -5.88
CA THR A 23 7.79 8.29 -6.52
C THR A 23 8.69 9.00 -7.53
N ARG A 24 8.09 9.53 -8.59
CA ARG A 24 8.73 10.47 -9.52
C ARG A 24 8.07 11.84 -9.49
N GLY A 25 7.42 12.18 -8.37
CA GLY A 25 6.56 13.34 -8.27
C GLY A 25 5.47 13.27 -9.33
N GLN A 26 5.20 14.38 -10.02
CA GLN A 26 4.16 14.50 -11.05
C GLN A 26 4.41 13.68 -12.33
N LYS A 27 5.56 13.01 -12.47
CA LYS A 27 5.87 12.18 -13.65
C LYS A 27 5.31 10.76 -13.49
N GLY A 28 5.20 10.03 -14.60
CA GLY A 28 4.86 8.60 -14.57
C GLY A 28 5.83 7.81 -13.69
N ASN A 29 5.29 7.05 -12.75
CA ASN A 29 6.09 6.30 -11.77
C ASN A 29 6.71 5.04 -12.40
N THR A 30 7.70 4.47 -11.73
CA THR A 30 8.39 3.22 -12.12
C THR A 30 8.88 2.50 -10.87
N ASN A 31 9.09 1.19 -10.96
CA ASN A 31 9.73 0.37 -9.93
C ASN A 31 11.27 0.42 -9.98
N SER A 32 11.88 1.22 -10.86
CA SER A 32 13.34 1.43 -10.88
C SER A 32 13.86 2.25 -9.69
N GLU A 33 15.13 2.04 -9.32
CA GLU A 33 15.89 2.87 -8.36
C GLU A 33 15.73 4.37 -8.54
N THR A 34 15.62 4.84 -9.78
CA THR A 34 15.47 6.27 -10.08
C THR A 34 14.20 6.89 -9.49
N ALA A 35 13.20 6.08 -9.13
CA ALA A 35 12.01 6.48 -8.43
C ALA A 35 12.04 6.13 -6.92
N ARG A 36 12.97 5.28 -6.47
CA ARG A 36 13.01 4.84 -5.08
C ARG A 36 13.49 5.99 -4.19
N ILE A 37 12.70 6.31 -3.15
CA ILE A 37 12.99 7.40 -2.21
C ILE A 37 13.28 6.94 -0.78
N SER A 38 13.11 5.65 -0.50
CA SER A 38 13.49 5.01 0.77
C SER A 38 14.53 3.92 0.56
N ALA A 39 15.34 3.60 1.57
CA ALA A 39 16.01 2.31 1.61
C ALA A 39 14.99 1.16 1.51
N ALA A 40 15.38 0.06 0.86
CA ALA A 40 14.63 -1.17 0.90
C ALA A 40 14.75 -1.80 2.30
N VAL A 41 13.62 -2.18 2.88
CA VAL A 41 13.56 -2.86 4.18
C VAL A 41 13.15 -4.30 3.94
N VAL A 42 14.04 -5.24 4.30
CA VAL A 42 13.79 -6.67 4.17
C VAL A 42 12.68 -7.10 5.11
N HIS A 43 11.72 -7.86 4.59
CA HIS A 43 10.62 -8.45 5.34
C HIS A 43 10.11 -9.66 4.56
N ASP A 44 9.91 -10.79 5.22
CA ASP A 44 9.38 -11.99 4.55
C ASP A 44 7.93 -11.70 4.08
N LEU A 45 7.67 -11.78 2.77
CA LEU A 45 6.38 -11.44 2.15
C LEU A 45 5.81 -12.61 1.34
N ALA A 46 6.66 -13.42 0.72
CA ALA A 46 6.29 -14.62 -0.05
C ALA A 46 6.31 -15.90 0.82
N ASP A 47 5.96 -15.79 2.09
CA ASP A 47 6.04 -16.89 3.07
C ASP A 47 4.74 -17.71 3.19
N GLY A 48 3.72 -17.36 2.40
CA GLY A 48 2.40 -18.01 2.40
C GLY A 48 1.48 -17.58 3.55
N LYS A 49 1.87 -16.60 4.37
CA LYS A 49 1.04 -16.07 5.45
C LYS A 49 0.25 -14.84 5.00
N VAL A 50 -0.75 -14.48 5.80
CA VAL A 50 -1.48 -13.22 5.66
C VAL A 50 -0.73 -12.13 6.40
N HIS A 51 -0.45 -11.04 5.72
CA HIS A 51 0.16 -9.85 6.31
C HIS A 51 -0.85 -8.71 6.45
N ALA A 52 -0.74 -7.96 7.54
CA ALA A 52 -1.51 -6.74 7.74
C ALA A 52 -0.61 -5.53 7.49
N VAL A 53 -1.08 -4.56 6.73
CA VAL A 53 -0.33 -3.35 6.39
C VAL A 53 -1.10 -2.11 6.83
N LYS A 54 -0.42 -1.17 7.46
CA LYS A 54 -0.93 0.17 7.74
C LYS A 54 0.03 1.20 7.18
N ILE A 55 -0.48 2.06 6.30
CA ILE A 55 0.23 3.23 5.79
C ILE A 55 -0.41 4.46 6.44
N ARG A 56 0.42 5.31 7.07
CA ARG A 56 -0.07 6.52 7.73
C ARG A 56 0.78 7.71 7.33
N TYR A 57 0.11 8.79 6.94
CA TYR A 57 0.74 10.08 6.73
C TYR A 57 0.36 11.05 7.84
N TYR A 58 1.36 11.74 8.39
CA TYR A 58 1.17 12.90 9.25
C TYR A 58 1.54 14.16 8.47
N PRO A 59 0.73 15.21 8.47
CA PRO A 59 1.05 16.48 7.81
C PRO A 59 2.20 17.26 8.47
N GLU A 60 2.76 16.74 9.56
CA GLU A 60 3.92 17.26 10.27
C GLU A 60 5.06 16.23 10.42
N LEU A 61 6.26 16.73 10.70
CA LEU A 61 7.39 15.90 11.11
C LEU A 61 7.15 15.33 12.50
N LYS A 62 7.07 13.99 12.57
CA LYS A 62 6.95 13.24 13.82
C LYS A 62 8.34 12.77 14.26
N TYR A 63 8.96 13.57 15.12
CA TYR A 63 10.31 13.30 15.63
C TYR A 63 10.43 11.96 16.38
N SER A 64 9.34 11.43 16.93
CA SER A 64 9.30 10.10 17.57
C SER A 64 9.67 8.95 16.62
N TYR A 65 9.49 9.13 15.31
CA TYR A 65 9.79 8.11 14.30
C TYR A 65 11.13 8.33 13.58
N VAL A 66 11.93 9.33 13.97
CA VAL A 66 13.27 9.59 13.39
C VAL A 66 14.18 8.35 13.35
N PRO A 67 14.20 7.45 14.35
CA PRO A 67 15.00 6.22 14.27
C PRO A 67 14.64 5.29 13.10
N TYR A 68 13.44 5.43 12.53
CA TYR A 68 12.96 4.67 11.38
C TYR A 68 13.08 5.45 10.06
N PHE A 69 13.58 6.69 10.12
CA PHE A 69 13.73 7.52 8.93
C PHE A 69 14.74 6.91 7.98
N SER A 70 14.32 6.83 6.72
CA SER A 70 15.07 6.22 5.65
C SER A 70 15.01 7.13 4.43
N ALA A 71 16.07 7.13 3.64
CA ALA A 71 16.18 8.00 2.48
C ALA A 71 17.12 7.40 1.45
N THR A 72 16.84 7.65 0.17
CA THR A 72 17.83 7.57 -0.91
C THR A 72 18.25 8.98 -1.33
N THR A 73 19.17 9.07 -2.29
CA THR A 73 19.58 10.33 -2.92
C THR A 73 18.46 11.03 -3.68
N ASN A 74 17.34 10.35 -3.96
CA ASN A 74 16.19 10.93 -4.69
C ASN A 74 15.21 11.65 -3.76
N LEU A 75 15.20 11.33 -2.46
CA LEU A 75 14.27 11.92 -1.50
C LEU A 75 14.35 13.45 -1.36
N PRO A 76 15.53 14.11 -1.40
CA PRO A 76 15.66 15.56 -1.17
C PRO A 76 14.79 16.45 -2.08
N GLU A 77 14.43 15.98 -3.28
CA GLU A 77 13.54 16.72 -4.18
C GLU A 77 12.12 16.85 -3.63
N PHE A 78 11.70 15.91 -2.77
CA PHE A 78 10.34 15.81 -2.21
C PHE A 78 10.24 16.32 -0.77
N ILE A 79 11.34 16.83 -0.19
CA ILE A 79 11.37 17.47 1.14
C ILE A 79 11.26 19.00 1.01
N LYS A 80 11.31 19.55 -0.21
CA LYS A 80 11.25 21.00 -0.41
C LYS A 80 9.89 21.55 -0.01
N ASP A 81 9.91 22.71 0.63
CA ASP A 81 8.72 23.52 0.86
C ASP A 81 8.28 24.08 -0.51
N VAL A 82 7.09 23.70 -0.96
CA VAL A 82 6.54 24.09 -2.27
C VAL A 82 5.69 25.35 -2.20
N SER A 83 5.89 26.22 -1.20
CA SER A 83 5.26 27.54 -1.08
C SER A 83 3.74 27.55 -0.91
N GLU A 84 3.10 26.38 -0.73
CA GLU A 84 1.65 26.25 -0.53
C GLU A 84 1.23 26.16 0.95
N GLY A 85 2.11 26.51 1.89
CA GLY A 85 1.87 26.34 3.34
C GLY A 85 1.81 24.88 3.80
N ARG A 86 2.03 23.92 2.89
CA ARG A 86 2.12 22.48 3.17
C ARG A 86 3.56 22.13 3.49
N ARG A 87 3.79 21.85 4.78
CA ARG A 87 5.09 21.49 5.32
C ARG A 87 5.41 20.03 5.05
N VAL A 88 6.68 19.69 5.21
CA VAL A 88 7.16 18.31 5.20
C VAL A 88 6.44 17.52 6.29
N GLY A 89 5.79 16.44 5.88
CA GLY A 89 5.12 15.50 6.75
C GLY A 89 5.96 14.24 6.98
N THR A 90 5.34 13.26 7.64
CA THR A 90 5.95 11.95 7.89
C THR A 90 5.07 10.85 7.30
N LEU A 91 5.58 10.12 6.32
CA LEU A 91 4.94 8.91 5.80
C LEU A 91 5.53 7.69 6.51
N LEU A 92 4.65 6.84 7.03
CA LEU A 92 4.99 5.64 7.79
C LEU A 92 4.37 4.41 7.15
N VAL A 93 5.12 3.31 7.16
CA VAL A 93 4.65 1.99 6.78
C VAL A 93 4.86 1.03 7.95
N PHE A 94 3.77 0.41 8.39
CA PHE A 94 3.75 -0.61 9.43
C PHE A 94 3.29 -1.92 8.81
N ILE A 95 3.87 -3.03 9.27
CA ILE A 95 3.47 -4.39 8.89
C ILE A 95 3.32 -5.24 10.15
N ASP A 96 2.30 -6.10 10.14
CA ASP A 96 2.01 -7.13 11.15
C ASP A 96 2.06 -6.58 12.59
N ASN A 97 2.92 -7.16 13.43
CA ASN A 97 3.10 -6.76 14.83
C ASN A 97 3.61 -5.33 14.99
N GLY A 98 4.21 -4.73 13.96
CA GLY A 98 4.58 -3.33 13.95
C GLY A 98 3.37 -2.41 14.13
N ILE A 99 2.19 -2.81 13.64
CA ILE A 99 0.94 -2.05 13.80
C ILE A 99 0.54 -1.96 15.28
N LYS A 100 0.54 -3.10 15.99
CA LYS A 100 0.14 -3.18 17.41
C LYS A 100 1.15 -2.51 18.33
N ASN A 101 2.43 -2.59 18.01
CA ASN A 101 3.51 -2.06 18.84
C ASN A 101 3.90 -0.61 18.51
N ASP A 102 3.19 0.03 17.56
CA ASP A 102 3.53 1.35 17.01
C ASP A 102 5.01 1.46 16.55
N ARG A 103 5.48 0.40 15.89
CA ARG A 103 6.82 0.32 15.31
C ARG A 103 6.73 0.22 13.80
N PRO A 104 6.88 1.33 13.06
CA PRO A 104 6.91 1.27 11.62
C PRO A 104 8.17 0.52 11.19
N MET A 105 8.08 -0.23 10.10
CA MET A 105 9.28 -0.79 9.47
C MET A 105 10.06 0.28 8.71
N LEU A 106 9.35 1.31 8.24
CA LEU A 106 9.89 2.35 7.40
C LEU A 106 9.16 3.67 7.65
N ALA A 107 9.93 4.74 7.79
CA ALA A 107 9.44 6.09 7.85
C ALA A 107 10.22 6.98 6.87
N ILE A 108 9.55 7.93 6.22
CA ILE A 108 10.23 8.93 5.39
C ILE A 108 9.65 10.33 5.65
N PRO A 109 10.49 11.37 5.74
CA PRO A 109 10.03 12.74 5.66
C PRO A 109 9.69 13.07 4.20
N ILE A 110 8.46 13.47 3.92
CA ILE A 110 8.03 13.79 2.56
C ILE A 110 6.95 14.87 2.56
N ASN A 111 7.00 15.76 1.57
CA ASN A 111 5.91 16.65 1.24
C ASN A 111 5.03 16.01 0.15
N LEU A 112 3.88 15.46 0.51
CA LEU A 112 2.97 14.83 -0.47
C LEU A 112 2.41 15.83 -1.50
N ALA A 113 2.50 17.15 -1.27
CA ALA A 113 2.14 18.14 -2.30
C ALA A 113 3.08 18.08 -3.52
N ALA A 114 4.30 17.57 -3.35
CA ALA A 114 5.25 17.35 -4.45
C ALA A 114 4.93 16.08 -5.28
N THR A 115 3.93 15.28 -4.87
CA THR A 115 3.50 14.06 -5.55
C THR A 115 2.16 14.25 -6.27
N PRO A 116 1.83 13.42 -7.28
CA PRO A 116 0.58 13.58 -8.02
C PRO A 116 -0.62 13.38 -7.11
N ARG A 117 -1.69 14.12 -7.37
CA ARG A 117 -3.00 13.84 -6.76
C ARG A 117 -3.51 12.54 -7.37
N LEU A 118 -3.54 11.47 -6.57
CA LEU A 118 -3.98 10.16 -7.00
C LEU A 118 -5.19 9.72 -6.20
N ASP A 119 -6.07 8.98 -6.87
CA ASP A 119 -7.02 8.10 -6.20
C ASP A 119 -6.23 6.94 -5.59
N SER A 120 -6.61 6.54 -4.37
CA SER A 120 -5.92 5.45 -3.65
C SER A 120 -6.29 4.10 -4.25
N GLY A 121 -5.33 3.17 -4.32
CA GLY A 121 -5.58 1.84 -4.86
C GLY A 121 -4.36 0.92 -4.78
N PHE A 122 -4.52 -0.30 -5.29
CA PHE A 122 -3.48 -1.32 -5.33
C PHE A 122 -3.09 -1.66 -6.78
N THR A 123 -1.85 -2.07 -6.95
CA THR A 123 -1.34 -2.66 -8.20
C THR A 123 -0.46 -3.85 -7.85
N ALA A 124 -0.49 -4.86 -8.70
CA ALA A 124 0.30 -6.08 -8.59
C ALA A 124 0.62 -6.60 -9.98
N SER A 125 1.71 -7.35 -10.11
CA SER A 125 2.17 -7.91 -11.38
C SER A 125 2.84 -9.26 -11.18
N THR A 126 2.81 -10.09 -12.22
CA THR A 126 3.56 -11.34 -12.31
C THR A 126 4.27 -11.41 -13.66
N SER A 127 5.24 -12.31 -13.81
CA SER A 127 5.97 -12.51 -15.06
C SER A 127 6.37 -13.98 -15.21
N SER A 128 7.63 -14.27 -15.52
CA SER A 128 8.19 -15.63 -15.59
C SER A 128 8.03 -16.42 -14.28
N SER A 129 8.05 -15.71 -13.15
CA SER A 129 7.63 -16.21 -11.84
C SER A 129 6.24 -15.67 -11.51
N TRP A 130 5.41 -16.49 -10.88
CA TRP A 130 4.02 -16.17 -10.56
C TRP A 130 3.76 -16.26 -9.07
N GLN A 131 2.92 -15.35 -8.57
CA GLN A 131 2.40 -15.35 -7.21
C GLN A 131 0.95 -14.86 -7.25
N LYS A 132 0.12 -15.41 -6.37
CA LYS A 132 -1.24 -14.91 -6.17
C LYS A 132 -1.20 -13.67 -5.29
N HIS A 133 -1.85 -12.60 -5.72
CA HIS A 133 -1.95 -11.34 -4.98
C HIS A 133 -3.40 -11.13 -4.55
N ASP A 134 -3.70 -11.42 -3.29
CA ASP A 134 -5.04 -11.24 -2.73
C ASP A 134 -5.08 -10.08 -1.74
N VAL A 135 -6.02 -9.16 -1.92
CA VAL A 135 -6.37 -8.16 -0.90
C VAL A 135 -7.61 -8.67 -0.17
N LEU A 136 -7.41 -9.17 1.06
CA LEU A 136 -8.48 -9.74 1.86
C LEU A 136 -9.39 -8.67 2.51
N GLY A 137 -8.90 -7.44 2.64
CA GLY A 137 -9.68 -6.31 3.13
C GLY A 137 -8.87 -5.01 3.03
N TRP A 138 -9.57 -3.89 2.86
CA TRP A 138 -8.96 -2.56 2.80
C TRP A 138 -9.94 -1.49 3.26
N TYR A 139 -9.44 -0.53 4.04
CA TYR A 139 -10.11 0.74 4.27
C TYR A 139 -9.11 1.89 4.18
N TYR A 140 -9.64 3.07 3.91
CA TYR A 140 -8.89 4.31 3.83
C TYR A 140 -9.69 5.43 4.49
N CYS A 141 -9.02 6.27 5.27
CA CYS A 141 -9.61 7.50 5.81
C CYS A 141 -8.57 8.62 5.79
N THR A 142 -9.03 9.86 5.64
CA THR A 142 -8.17 11.05 5.60
C THR A 142 -7.75 11.52 6.99
N GLU A 143 -8.53 11.19 8.01
CA GLU A 143 -8.31 11.60 9.39
C GLU A 143 -8.66 10.44 10.35
N PRO A 144 -7.80 10.09 11.30
CA PRO A 144 -8.09 9.09 12.32
C PRO A 144 -8.92 9.69 13.48
N PRO A 145 -9.75 8.88 14.17
CA PRO A 145 -9.97 7.45 13.93
C PRO A 145 -10.75 7.20 12.63
N CYS A 146 -10.43 6.11 11.93
CA CYS A 146 -11.27 5.70 10.80
C CYS A 146 -12.56 5.11 11.38
N LEU A 147 -13.70 5.72 11.12
CA LEU A 147 -14.99 5.27 11.63
C LEU A 147 -15.82 4.57 10.53
N ASP A 148 -16.64 3.62 10.93
CA ASP A 148 -17.65 2.99 10.08
C ASP A 148 -18.93 3.85 9.99
N GLN A 149 -19.96 3.34 9.31
CA GLN A 149 -21.25 4.03 9.16
C GLN A 149 -22.05 4.20 10.47
N TYR A 150 -21.58 3.60 11.57
CA TYR A 150 -22.19 3.64 12.89
C TYR A 150 -21.29 4.34 13.92
N ASP A 151 -20.33 5.16 13.46
CA ASP A 151 -19.35 5.86 14.29
C ASP A 151 -18.49 4.92 15.17
N THR A 152 -18.33 3.66 14.75
CA THR A 152 -17.48 2.69 15.42
C THR A 152 -16.09 2.68 14.78
N GLU A 153 -15.04 2.67 15.59
CA GLU A 153 -13.67 2.60 15.07
C GLU A 153 -13.47 1.32 14.24
N MET A 154 -13.12 1.52 12.97
CA MET A 154 -12.79 0.45 12.05
C MET A 154 -11.59 -0.33 12.60
N SER A 155 -11.81 -1.61 12.90
CA SER A 155 -10.74 -2.55 13.21
C SER A 155 -10.65 -3.61 12.11
N PHE A 156 -9.43 -4.03 11.79
CA PHE A 156 -9.20 -5.19 10.92
C PHE A 156 -9.38 -6.48 11.72
N ASP A 157 -10.62 -6.79 12.10
CA ASP A 157 -10.99 -8.14 12.53
C ASP A 157 -11.46 -8.88 11.28
N PHE A 158 -10.54 -9.63 10.68
CA PHE A 158 -10.85 -10.48 9.52
C PHE A 158 -11.67 -11.69 9.97
N ASP A 159 -12.89 -11.83 9.44
CA ASP A 159 -13.68 -13.04 9.65
C ASP A 159 -13.10 -14.18 8.80
N TYR A 160 -12.37 -15.08 9.46
CA TYR A 160 -11.78 -16.28 8.87
C TYR A 160 -12.78 -17.25 8.24
N ASN A 161 -14.09 -17.04 8.38
CA ASN A 161 -15.13 -17.87 7.78
C ASN A 161 -15.58 -17.38 6.40
N GLU A 162 -15.26 -16.14 6.00
CA GLU A 162 -15.46 -15.62 4.64
C GLU A 162 -14.23 -15.87 3.76
N GLN A 163 -13.63 -17.07 3.89
CA GLN A 163 -12.53 -17.47 3.03
C GLN A 163 -12.91 -17.29 1.57
N SER A 164 -12.03 -16.62 0.82
CA SER A 164 -11.90 -16.90 -0.62
C SER A 164 -12.04 -18.41 -0.79
N MET A 165 -13.03 -18.88 -1.58
CA MET A 165 -13.39 -20.29 -1.77
C MET A 165 -12.26 -21.16 -2.41
N LEU A 166 -11.01 -20.71 -2.31
CA LEU A 166 -9.81 -21.31 -2.85
C LEU A 166 -9.00 -22.13 -1.83
N SER A 167 -9.35 -22.10 -0.54
CA SER A 167 -8.67 -22.93 0.47
C SER A 167 -8.84 -24.44 0.24
N THR A 168 -9.74 -24.85 -0.66
CA THR A 168 -9.95 -26.23 -1.13
C THR A 168 -9.37 -26.54 -2.52
N ALA A 169 -8.58 -25.64 -3.13
CA ALA A 169 -7.94 -25.94 -4.41
C ALA A 169 -6.79 -26.94 -4.21
N SER A 170 -7.06 -28.23 -4.44
CA SER A 170 -6.04 -29.27 -4.52
C SER A 170 -5.37 -29.28 -5.90
N TYR A 171 -4.05 -29.40 -5.93
CA TYR A 171 -3.28 -29.66 -7.15
C TYR A 171 -3.72 -31.01 -7.76
N GLY A 172 -4.44 -30.97 -8.88
CA GLY A 172 -4.81 -32.16 -9.65
C GLY A 172 -3.86 -32.34 -10.83
N ASN A 173 -3.29 -33.54 -10.99
CA ASN A 173 -2.41 -33.93 -12.12
C ASN A 173 -3.18 -34.10 -13.45
N THR A 174 -4.18 -33.26 -13.71
CA THR A 174 -4.98 -33.33 -14.95
C THR A 174 -4.51 -32.28 -15.93
N ASN A 175 -4.23 -32.72 -17.16
CA ASN A 175 -3.71 -31.92 -18.29
C ASN A 175 -4.70 -30.88 -18.86
N TYR A 176 -5.67 -30.40 -18.08
CA TYR A 176 -6.64 -29.39 -18.51
C TYR A 176 -6.75 -28.27 -17.47
N PRO A 177 -6.82 -26.99 -17.91
CA PRO A 177 -6.95 -25.87 -16.99
C PRO A 177 -8.30 -25.91 -16.28
N ILE A 178 -8.26 -25.90 -14.94
CA ILE A 178 -9.43 -25.65 -14.13
C ILE A 178 -9.73 -24.16 -14.24
N PHE A 179 -10.84 -23.80 -14.89
CA PHE A 179 -11.31 -22.42 -14.91
C PHE A 179 -11.90 -22.07 -13.55
N ILE A 180 -11.14 -21.31 -12.78
CA ILE A 180 -11.58 -20.70 -11.53
C ILE A 180 -12.14 -19.32 -11.90
N TYR A 181 -13.47 -19.19 -11.93
CA TYR A 181 -14.09 -17.88 -12.02
C TYR A 181 -13.97 -17.20 -10.65
N PRO A 182 -13.33 -16.02 -10.53
CA PRO A 182 -13.55 -15.21 -9.36
C PRO A 182 -15.01 -14.81 -9.35
N ASP A 183 -15.65 -14.89 -8.18
CA ASP A 183 -16.96 -14.28 -7.99
C ASP A 183 -16.87 -12.80 -8.40
N THR A 184 -17.57 -12.45 -9.48
CA THR A 184 -17.61 -11.08 -10.02
C THR A 184 -18.61 -10.21 -9.26
N ALA A 185 -19.20 -10.70 -8.17
CA ALA A 185 -19.96 -9.84 -7.26
C ALA A 185 -19.06 -8.68 -6.81
N SER A 186 -19.60 -7.46 -6.89
CA SER A 186 -18.84 -6.24 -6.62
C SER A 186 -18.28 -6.26 -5.20
N TRP A 187 -16.97 -6.45 -5.06
CA TRP A 187 -16.23 -6.37 -3.80
C TRP A 187 -16.29 -4.97 -3.17
N ALA A 188 -16.69 -3.96 -3.93
CA ALA A 188 -16.98 -2.62 -3.44
C ALA A 188 -18.50 -2.44 -3.27
N LYS A 189 -18.96 -2.24 -2.03
CA LYS A 189 -20.22 -1.50 -1.84
C LYS A 189 -20.01 -0.10 -2.42
N ARG A 190 -20.80 0.27 -3.41
CA ARG A 190 -20.76 1.60 -4.04
C ARG A 190 -21.08 2.66 -2.97
N GLN A 191 -20.06 3.28 -2.37
CA GLN A 191 -20.28 4.41 -1.49
C GLN A 191 -20.81 5.56 -2.34
N SER A 192 -22.10 5.87 -2.15
CA SER A 192 -22.76 7.02 -2.74
C SER A 192 -22.65 8.15 -1.72
N TYR A 193 -21.59 8.96 -1.80
CA TYR A 193 -21.54 10.18 -1.02
C TYR A 193 -22.45 11.22 -1.68
N PHE A 194 -23.54 11.57 -0.99
CA PHE A 194 -24.24 12.81 -1.23
C PHE A 194 -23.72 13.83 -0.21
N ALA A 195 -23.26 14.99 -0.66
CA ALA A 195 -23.20 16.15 0.23
C ALA A 195 -24.61 16.36 0.79
N ALA A 196 -24.73 16.76 2.06
CA ALA A 196 -25.99 16.76 2.83
C ALA A 196 -27.19 17.43 2.12
N ASN A 197 -26.95 18.26 1.09
CA ASN A 197 -27.97 19.03 0.36
C ASN A 197 -28.04 18.77 -1.16
N GLN A 198 -27.34 17.79 -1.75
CA GLN A 198 -27.42 17.52 -3.20
C GLN A 198 -28.12 16.19 -3.51
N LYS A 199 -29.25 16.25 -4.25
CA LYS A 199 -30.09 15.07 -4.57
C LYS A 199 -29.96 14.53 -6.00
N VAL A 200 -29.16 15.14 -6.89
CA VAL A 200 -28.93 14.64 -8.26
C VAL A 200 -27.53 15.05 -8.75
N GLY A 201 -26.76 14.11 -9.29
CA GLY A 201 -25.49 14.38 -9.96
C GLY A 201 -25.68 14.56 -11.48
N LEU A 202 -24.99 15.54 -12.06
CA LEU A 202 -24.93 15.72 -13.51
C LEU A 202 -24.15 14.56 -14.14
N ALA A 203 -24.80 13.83 -15.04
CA ALA A 203 -24.12 12.95 -15.96
C ALA A 203 -23.58 13.78 -17.13
N SER A 204 -22.31 13.57 -17.47
CA SER A 204 -21.77 13.76 -18.82
C SER A 204 -21.10 12.46 -19.23
#